data_AF-A0A3M7NTF7-F1
#
_entry.id   AF-A0A3M7NTF7-F1
#
_cell.length_a   1.000
_cell.length_b   1.000
_cell.length_c   1.000
_cell.angle_alpha   90.00
_cell.angle_beta   90.00
_cell.angle_gamma   90.00
#
_symmetry.space_group_name_H-M   'P 1'
#
loop_
_entity.id
_entity.type
_entity.pdbx_description
1 polymer ?
#
loop_
_entity_poly.entity_id
_entity_poly.type
_entity_poly.pdbx_seq_one_letter_code
_entity_poly.pdbx_strand_id
1 'polypeptide(L)'
;MPPNCYRPPLHLSHVHIPGRIPYTTSVALQSAILAQYFAYRKGISQSPSTTTTTSPGKGVPQLRIPLPTLLTFSTPPTYTVGRRHLESNPLSPSQIRYLTRNNIAASFHASSRGGLLTYHGPGQLTAYPLIDLRAHGLGARQYVRLLEDVVIDTCKRLGVPNVGVSCTDPGVWMVDPGPEAEDETNLRTRKVCALGVQVTRGVSSHGIGLNVFDEDIATSRERERYVFDGDDDDEGLQASGGLGTVDEMTKGYLSWGFGRIVACGLEGKATTWLSRERERARQQQEGGGETEDVRSNLRGKGWDMARVASVLAECLRAGLRSRGKVDVEAVDVVSLRPTMHSHLKSDAGEQEQEQLQKELLRQILGSQFRDPP
;
A
#
# COMPACT_ATOMS: atom_id res chain seq x y z
N MET A 1 31.36 -22.28 19.28
CA MET A 1 30.33 -22.12 18.23
C MET A 1 30.51 -23.28 17.26
N PRO A 2 29.55 -24.22 17.13
CA PRO A 2 29.71 -25.26 16.12
C PRO A 2 29.55 -24.65 14.71
N PRO A 3 30.21 -25.22 13.69
CA PRO A 3 30.27 -24.68 12.36
C PRO A 3 29.01 -25.04 11.57
N ASN A 4 28.47 -24.04 10.87
CA ASN A 4 27.72 -24.18 9.62
C ASN A 4 26.56 -25.19 9.59
N CYS A 5 25.51 -24.95 10.39
CA CYS A 5 24.17 -25.38 9.97
C CYS A 5 23.70 -24.43 8.86
N TYR A 6 23.89 -24.86 7.60
CA TYR A 6 23.36 -24.19 6.41
C TYR A 6 21.86 -23.94 6.66
N ARG A 7 21.48 -22.71 7.01
CA ARG A 7 20.09 -22.30 6.94
C ARG A 7 19.85 -21.97 5.49
N PRO A 8 19.06 -22.77 4.77
CA PRO A 8 18.80 -22.45 3.39
C PRO A 8 18.14 -21.05 3.31
N PRO A 9 18.47 -20.27 2.28
CA PRO A 9 18.09 -18.87 2.17
C PRO A 9 16.57 -18.70 2.25
N LEU A 10 16.12 -17.55 2.76
CA LEU A 10 14.69 -17.22 2.78
C LEU A 10 14.27 -16.70 1.40
N HIS A 11 13.03 -16.98 1.02
CA HIS A 11 12.40 -16.38 -0.16
C HIS A 11 11.30 -15.43 0.29
N LEU A 12 11.10 -14.34 -0.44
CA LEU A 12 9.97 -13.43 -0.27
C LEU A 12 8.77 -14.01 -1.02
N SER A 13 7.72 -14.38 -0.29
CA SER A 13 6.46 -14.82 -0.91
C SER A 13 5.68 -13.60 -1.40
N HIS A 14 5.56 -13.41 -2.71
CA HIS A 14 4.81 -12.30 -3.29
C HIS A 14 3.45 -12.77 -3.80
N VAL A 15 2.39 -12.26 -3.18
CA VAL A 15 1.01 -12.46 -3.61
C VAL A 15 0.52 -11.16 -4.25
N HIS A 16 0.25 -11.19 -5.56
CA HIS A 16 -0.47 -10.13 -6.24
C HIS A 16 -1.91 -10.56 -6.49
N ILE A 17 -2.88 -9.84 -5.93
CA ILE A 17 -4.29 -10.05 -6.22
C ILE A 17 -4.65 -9.19 -7.42
N PRO A 18 -4.96 -9.79 -8.58
CA PRO A 18 -5.39 -9.02 -9.74
C PRO A 18 -6.75 -8.37 -9.46
N GLY A 19 -6.90 -7.11 -9.85
CA GLY A 19 -8.13 -6.34 -9.65
C GLY A 19 -8.21 -5.63 -8.30
N ARG A 20 -9.45 -5.33 -7.88
CA ARG A 20 -9.74 -4.53 -6.68
C ARG A 20 -10.37 -5.40 -5.61
N ILE A 21 -9.91 -5.29 -4.37
CA ILE A 21 -10.55 -5.93 -3.21
C ILE A 21 -10.99 -4.88 -2.18
N PRO A 22 -12.11 -5.10 -1.47
CA PRO A 22 -12.50 -4.24 -0.35
C PRO A 22 -11.40 -4.13 0.71
N TYR A 23 -11.30 -2.98 1.38
CA TYR A 23 -10.34 -2.78 2.45
C TYR A 23 -10.48 -3.82 3.57
N THR A 24 -11.72 -4.16 3.95
CA THR A 24 -12.03 -5.20 4.94
C THR A 24 -11.45 -6.56 4.56
N THR A 25 -11.60 -6.98 3.30
CA THR A 25 -10.98 -8.20 2.76
C THR A 25 -9.47 -8.15 2.90
N SER A 26 -8.83 -7.02 2.55
CA SER A 26 -7.37 -6.88 2.69
C SER A 26 -6.90 -7.03 4.14
N VAL A 27 -7.65 -6.48 5.10
CA VAL A 27 -7.36 -6.59 6.54
C VAL A 27 -7.54 -8.03 7.02
N ALA A 28 -8.56 -8.74 6.54
CA ALA A 28 -8.78 -10.14 6.88
C ALA A 28 -7.64 -11.04 6.35
N LEU A 29 -7.20 -10.85 5.10
CA LEU A 29 -6.05 -11.56 4.51
C LEU A 29 -4.78 -11.34 5.33
N GLN A 30 -4.46 -10.08 5.62
CA GLN A 30 -3.33 -9.73 6.46
C GLN A 30 -3.43 -10.38 7.84
N SER A 31 -4.60 -10.32 8.49
CA SER A 31 -4.79 -10.88 9.83
C SER A 31 -4.58 -12.39 9.86
N ALA A 32 -5.01 -13.10 8.82
CA ALA A 32 -4.80 -14.53 8.70
C ALA A 32 -3.31 -14.89 8.54
N ILE A 33 -2.55 -14.13 7.74
CA ILE A 33 -1.11 -14.33 7.60
C ILE A 33 -0.39 -14.02 8.93
N LEU A 34 -0.75 -12.92 9.60
CA LEU A 34 -0.19 -12.57 10.91
C LEU A 34 -0.48 -13.63 11.99
N ALA A 35 -1.64 -14.28 11.93
CA ALA A 35 -1.97 -15.36 12.85
C ALA A 35 -0.97 -16.53 12.72
N GLN A 36 -0.47 -16.83 11.52
CA GLN A 36 0.58 -17.84 11.32
C GLN A 36 1.88 -17.44 12.01
N TYR A 37 2.29 -16.17 11.90
CA TYR A 37 3.46 -15.64 12.63
C TYR A 37 3.30 -15.74 14.15
N PHE A 38 2.13 -15.41 14.68
CA PHE A 38 1.88 -15.46 16.11
C PHE A 38 1.78 -16.90 16.63
N ALA A 39 1.20 -17.82 15.85
CA ALA A 39 1.18 -19.24 16.16
C ALA A 39 2.59 -19.83 16.19
N TYR A 40 3.42 -19.51 15.19
CA TYR A 40 4.83 -19.92 15.13
C TYR A 40 5.59 -19.46 16.38
N ARG A 41 5.50 -18.16 16.72
CA ARG A 41 6.19 -17.62 17.90
C ARG A 41 5.72 -18.23 19.22
N LYS A 42 4.41 -18.46 19.36
CA LYS A 42 3.86 -19.16 20.53
C LYS A 42 4.42 -20.58 20.64
N GLY A 43 4.50 -21.30 19.51
CA GLY A 43 5.09 -22.64 19.45
C GLY A 43 6.55 -22.68 19.88
N ILE A 44 7.38 -21.72 19.43
CA ILE A 44 8.78 -21.61 19.89
C ILE A 44 8.86 -21.33 21.38
N SER A 45 8.08 -20.38 21.90
CA SER A 45 8.13 -20.04 23.33
C SER A 45 7.61 -21.17 24.24
N GLN A 46 6.78 -22.06 23.73
CA GLN A 46 6.22 -23.20 24.47
C GLN A 46 7.03 -24.49 24.30
N SER A 47 8.01 -24.54 23.40
CA SER A 47 8.95 -25.66 23.27
C SER A 47 10.18 -25.33 24.12
N PRO A 48 10.32 -25.90 25.34
CA PRO A 48 11.54 -25.73 26.09
C PRO A 48 12.62 -26.54 25.38
N SER A 49 13.85 -26.02 25.39
CA SER A 49 15.04 -26.82 25.14
C SER A 49 15.14 -27.93 26.20
N THR A 50 14.49 -29.06 25.97
CA THR A 50 14.67 -30.27 26.78
C THR A 50 15.31 -31.32 25.90
N THR A 51 16.62 -31.44 26.07
CA THR A 51 17.39 -32.63 25.75
C THR A 51 16.81 -33.78 26.58
N THR A 52 15.88 -34.55 26.01
CA THR A 52 15.56 -35.87 26.55
C THR A 52 15.13 -36.79 25.42
N THR A 53 15.94 -37.82 25.26
CA THR A 53 15.74 -39.00 24.42
C THR A 53 14.41 -39.67 24.77
N THR A 54 13.43 -39.61 23.87
CA THR A 54 12.28 -40.53 23.93
C THR A 54 11.64 -40.74 22.56
N SER A 55 11.66 -42.01 22.14
CA SER A 55 10.88 -42.80 21.18
C SER A 55 10.06 -42.14 20.04
N PRO A 56 10.07 -42.75 18.83
CA PRO A 56 9.29 -42.29 17.69
C PRO A 56 7.82 -42.75 17.83
N GLY A 57 6.89 -41.86 18.12
CA GLY A 57 5.49 -42.28 18.27
C GLY A 57 4.50 -41.21 18.70
N LYS A 58 4.24 -40.25 17.80
CA LYS A 58 3.05 -39.40 17.61
C LYS A 58 3.54 -38.06 17.04
N GLY A 59 3.18 -37.78 15.79
CA GLY A 59 3.70 -36.65 15.03
C GLY A 59 3.59 -35.34 15.81
N VAL A 60 4.73 -34.84 16.30
CA VAL A 60 4.85 -33.45 16.72
C VAL A 60 4.55 -32.63 15.47
N PRO A 61 3.53 -31.74 15.47
CA PRO A 61 3.30 -30.86 14.33
C PRO A 61 4.59 -30.09 14.06
N GLN A 62 5.24 -30.36 12.93
CA GLN A 62 6.45 -29.64 12.55
C GLN A 62 6.11 -28.14 12.49
N LEU A 63 6.80 -27.36 13.31
CA LEU A 63 6.55 -25.94 13.42
C LEU A 63 7.09 -25.24 12.15
N ARG A 64 6.19 -24.96 11.21
CA ARG A 64 6.54 -24.34 9.92
C ARG A 64 6.88 -22.86 10.10
N ILE A 65 8.01 -22.44 9.53
CA ILE A 65 8.48 -21.05 9.59
C ILE A 65 7.65 -20.23 8.59
N PRO A 66 6.94 -19.17 9.03
CA PRO A 66 6.23 -18.29 8.12
C PRO A 66 7.21 -17.49 7.26
N LEU A 67 7.01 -17.50 5.94
CA LEU A 67 7.84 -16.75 4.99
C LEU A 67 7.49 -15.26 5.04
N PRO A 68 8.47 -14.34 4.91
CA PRO A 68 8.17 -12.93 4.66
C PRO A 68 7.22 -12.83 3.47
N THR A 69 6.08 -12.18 3.67
CA THR A 69 5.01 -12.12 2.66
C THR A 69 4.82 -10.69 2.20
N LEU A 70 4.78 -10.46 0.89
CA LEU A 70 4.34 -9.22 0.30
C LEU A 70 2.97 -9.44 -0.35
N LEU A 71 1.93 -8.83 0.24
CA LEU A 71 0.59 -8.82 -0.36
C LEU A 71 0.39 -7.51 -1.13
N THR A 72 0.04 -7.58 -2.42
CA THR A 72 -0.20 -6.41 -3.28
C THR A 72 -1.56 -6.48 -3.96
N PHE A 73 -2.26 -5.35 -4.03
CA PHE A 73 -3.61 -5.25 -4.57
C PHE A 73 -4.00 -3.78 -4.81
N SER A 74 -5.16 -3.56 -5.43
CA SER A 74 -5.82 -2.24 -5.46
C SER A 74 -7.14 -2.30 -4.69
N THR A 75 -7.70 -1.16 -4.31
CA THR A 75 -8.98 -1.08 -3.61
C THR A 75 -9.99 -0.29 -4.43
N PRO A 76 -11.31 -0.53 -4.25
CA PRO A 76 -12.28 0.52 -4.51
C PRO A 76 -11.95 1.78 -3.70
N PRO A 77 -12.54 2.94 -4.03
CA PRO A 77 -12.37 4.16 -3.24
C PRO A 77 -12.64 3.95 -1.75
N THR A 78 -11.65 4.24 -0.92
CA THR A 78 -11.65 3.92 0.51
C THR A 78 -10.83 4.94 1.26
N TYR A 79 -11.43 5.59 2.26
CA TYR A 79 -10.72 6.38 3.24
C TYR A 79 -10.35 5.52 4.45
N THR A 80 -9.11 5.63 4.90
CA THR A 80 -8.68 5.00 6.16
C THR A 80 -8.12 6.05 7.09
N VAL A 81 -8.54 6.02 8.36
CA VAL A 81 -8.02 6.93 9.40
C VAL A 81 -7.05 6.17 10.30
N GLY A 82 -5.81 6.62 10.36
CA GLY A 82 -4.76 6.03 11.20
C GLY A 82 -4.83 6.48 12.66
N ARG A 83 -4.12 5.78 13.55
CA ARG A 83 -4.16 6.00 15.01
C ARG A 83 -3.88 7.44 15.45
N ARG A 84 -2.86 8.08 14.85
CA ARG A 84 -2.47 9.45 15.24
C ARG A 84 -3.61 10.45 15.04
N HIS A 85 -4.36 10.31 13.95
CA HIS A 85 -5.48 11.20 13.66
C HIS A 85 -6.64 10.99 14.63
N LEU A 86 -6.95 9.73 14.95
CA LEU A 86 -7.97 9.39 15.94
C LEU A 86 -7.64 9.96 17.32
N GLU A 87 -6.36 10.01 17.67
CA GLU A 87 -5.88 10.54 18.95
C GLU A 87 -5.80 12.08 18.97
N SER A 88 -5.35 12.72 17.87
CA SER A 88 -5.05 14.15 17.85
C SER A 88 -6.14 15.04 17.28
N ASN A 89 -6.91 14.56 16.31
CA ASN A 89 -7.92 15.33 15.59
C ASN A 89 -9.01 14.39 15.02
N PRO A 90 -9.92 13.86 15.86
CA PRO A 90 -10.91 12.90 15.41
C PRO A 90 -11.89 13.54 14.40
N LEU A 91 -12.23 12.80 13.34
CA LEU A 91 -13.15 13.26 12.30
C LEU A 91 -14.59 13.29 12.81
N SER A 92 -15.30 14.38 12.51
CA SER A 92 -16.73 14.52 12.80
C SER A 92 -17.58 13.62 11.88
N PRO A 93 -18.81 13.28 12.28
CA PRO A 93 -19.76 12.59 11.40
C PRO A 93 -20.01 13.33 10.07
N SER A 94 -20.06 14.67 10.07
CA SER A 94 -20.24 15.45 8.84
C SER A 94 -19.03 15.34 7.91
N GLN A 95 -17.80 15.39 8.45
CA GLN A 95 -16.59 15.16 7.65
C GLN A 95 -16.58 13.76 7.04
N ILE A 96 -16.98 12.73 7.80
CA ILE A 96 -17.05 11.35 7.28
C ILE A 96 -18.12 11.25 6.17
N ARG A 97 -19.31 11.83 6.36
CA ARG A 97 -20.36 11.87 5.32
C ARG A 97 -19.88 12.57 4.07
N TYR A 98 -19.21 13.71 4.21
CA TYR A 98 -18.60 14.44 3.10
C TYR A 98 -17.58 13.57 2.37
N LEU A 99 -16.58 13.01 3.06
CA LEU A 99 -15.55 12.18 2.42
C LEU A 99 -16.15 11.01 1.63
N THR A 100 -17.18 10.37 2.17
CA THR A 100 -17.75 9.13 1.64
C THR A 100 -18.94 9.30 0.70
N ARG A 101 -19.53 10.51 0.62
CA ARG A 101 -20.88 10.74 0.07
C ARG A 101 -21.90 9.79 0.68
N ASN A 102 -21.99 9.76 2.01
CA ASN A 102 -22.86 8.80 2.73
C ASN A 102 -22.60 7.33 2.35
N ASN A 103 -21.32 6.95 2.21
CA ASN A 103 -20.85 5.65 1.73
C ASN A 103 -21.26 5.26 0.29
N ILE A 104 -21.76 6.21 -0.51
CA ILE A 104 -22.11 5.97 -1.92
C ILE A 104 -20.86 5.99 -2.79
N ALA A 105 -19.93 6.91 -2.52
CA ALA A 105 -18.73 7.12 -3.32
C ALA A 105 -17.54 6.31 -2.80
N ALA A 106 -17.35 6.26 -1.49
CA ALA A 106 -16.18 5.60 -0.89
C ALA A 106 -16.54 5.00 0.47
N SER A 107 -15.86 3.93 0.86
CA SER A 107 -15.96 3.42 2.22
C SER A 107 -15.05 4.19 3.18
N PHE A 108 -15.36 4.15 4.48
CA PHE A 108 -14.53 4.73 5.53
C PHE A 108 -14.22 3.70 6.62
N HIS A 109 -12.95 3.60 7.01
CA HIS A 109 -12.51 2.65 8.03
C HIS A 109 -11.48 3.24 9.00
N ALA A 110 -11.68 3.00 10.29
CA ALA A 110 -10.62 3.17 11.28
C ALA A 110 -9.55 2.08 11.09
N SER A 111 -8.28 2.47 11.20
CA SER A 111 -7.15 1.57 10.99
C SER A 111 -6.14 1.67 12.13
N SER A 112 -5.58 0.52 12.51
CA SER A 112 -4.53 0.42 13.53
C SER A 112 -3.16 0.89 13.03
N ARG A 113 -3.03 1.23 11.74
CA ARG A 113 -1.79 1.76 11.16
C ARG A 113 -1.37 3.08 11.80
N GLY A 114 -0.07 3.36 11.75
CA GLY A 114 0.44 4.71 11.97
C GLY A 114 -0.02 5.68 10.87
N GLY A 115 0.20 6.97 11.10
CA GLY A 115 -0.18 8.01 10.13
C GLY A 115 -1.55 8.62 10.39
N LEU A 116 -1.91 9.55 9.50
CA LEU A 116 -3.16 10.31 9.55
C LEU A 116 -4.23 9.69 8.63
N LEU A 117 -5.30 10.42 8.32
CA LEU A 117 -6.23 10.07 7.24
C LEU A 117 -5.48 9.88 5.90
N THR A 118 -5.87 8.88 5.12
CA THR A 118 -5.42 8.71 3.72
C THR A 118 -6.55 8.18 2.87
N TYR A 119 -6.40 8.32 1.56
CA TYR A 119 -7.26 7.74 0.55
C TYR A 119 -6.53 6.60 -0.17
N HIS A 120 -7.29 5.55 -0.47
CA HIS A 120 -6.93 4.45 -1.35
C HIS A 120 -7.97 4.37 -2.45
N GLY A 121 -7.54 4.02 -3.65
CA GLY A 121 -8.47 3.89 -4.75
C GLY A 121 -7.85 3.20 -5.94
N PRO A 122 -8.65 3.04 -7.00
CA PRO A 122 -8.19 2.44 -8.22
C PRO A 122 -6.99 3.16 -8.83
N GLY A 123 -6.10 2.39 -9.45
CA GLY A 123 -4.84 2.91 -9.97
C GLY A 123 -3.76 3.18 -8.91
N GLN A 124 -4.07 3.00 -7.62
CA GLN A 124 -3.09 2.90 -6.54
C GLN A 124 -2.74 1.44 -6.25
N LEU A 125 -1.44 1.15 -6.14
CA LEU A 125 -0.92 -0.12 -5.66
C LEU A 125 -0.76 -0.07 -4.14
N THR A 126 -1.64 -0.76 -3.42
CA THR A 126 -1.48 -0.98 -1.99
C THR A 126 -0.62 -2.22 -1.78
N ALA A 127 0.39 -2.12 -0.91
CA ALA A 127 1.27 -3.23 -0.59
C ALA A 127 1.44 -3.37 0.91
N TYR A 128 1.24 -4.60 1.42
CA TYR A 128 1.44 -4.98 2.81
C TYR A 128 2.61 -5.97 2.91
N PRO A 129 3.82 -5.48 3.26
CA PRO A 129 4.93 -6.35 3.60
C PRO A 129 4.78 -6.82 5.05
N LEU A 130 4.47 -8.11 5.21
CA LEU A 130 4.26 -8.81 6.46
C LEU A 130 5.54 -9.57 6.82
N ILE A 131 6.34 -8.97 7.70
CA ILE A 131 7.73 -9.37 7.93
C ILE A 131 7.98 -9.42 9.44
N ASP A 132 8.65 -10.48 9.90
CA ASP A 132 9.18 -10.54 11.26
C ASP A 132 10.44 -9.66 11.37
N LEU A 133 10.25 -8.41 11.80
CA LEU A 133 11.33 -7.43 11.89
C LEU A 133 12.44 -7.87 12.84
N ARG A 134 12.12 -8.63 13.90
CA ARG A 134 13.13 -9.12 14.85
C ARG A 134 14.02 -10.17 14.20
N ALA A 135 13.43 -11.07 13.42
CA ALA A 135 14.19 -12.07 12.66
C ALA A 135 15.16 -11.40 11.69
N HIS A 136 14.75 -10.31 11.05
CA HIS A 136 15.61 -9.52 10.16
C HIS A 136 16.54 -8.53 10.90
N GLY A 137 16.47 -8.41 12.23
CA GLY A 137 17.27 -7.46 12.99
C GLY A 137 16.91 -5.98 12.76
N LEU A 138 15.69 -5.70 12.31
CA LEU A 138 15.19 -4.37 11.99
C LEU A 138 14.36 -3.79 13.14
N GLY A 139 14.60 -2.53 13.47
CA GLY A 139 13.69 -1.70 14.26
C GLY A 139 12.60 -1.06 13.39
N ALA A 140 11.49 -0.60 14.01
CA ALA A 140 10.38 -0.01 13.27
C ALA A 140 10.78 1.21 12.41
N ARG A 141 11.65 2.10 12.92
CA ARG A 141 12.15 3.25 12.16
C ARG A 141 13.05 2.84 10.97
N GLN A 142 13.89 1.83 11.17
CA GLN A 142 14.72 1.27 10.08
C GLN A 142 13.86 0.61 9.02
N TYR A 143 12.78 -0.06 9.42
CA TYR A 143 11.81 -0.65 8.50
C TYR A 143 11.08 0.41 7.67
N VAL A 144 10.65 1.53 8.27
CA VAL A 144 10.05 2.64 7.50
C VAL A 144 11.02 3.19 6.46
N ARG A 145 12.28 3.46 6.84
CA ARG A 145 13.33 3.90 5.89
C ARG A 145 13.59 2.89 4.79
N LEU A 146 13.60 1.59 5.12
CA LEU A 146 13.70 0.51 4.14
C LEU A 146 12.55 0.59 3.13
N LEU A 147 11.31 0.79 3.56
CA LEU A 147 10.18 0.92 2.65
C LEU A 147 10.27 2.18 1.77
N GLU A 148 10.73 3.31 2.31
CA GLU A 148 10.97 4.54 1.53
C GLU A 148 11.99 4.29 0.41
N ASP A 149 13.13 3.68 0.75
CA ASP A 149 14.17 3.36 -0.23
C ASP A 149 13.70 2.34 -1.28
N VAL A 150 12.93 1.31 -0.86
CA VAL A 150 12.33 0.33 -1.78
C VAL A 150 11.40 1.01 -2.78
N VAL A 151 10.60 1.98 -2.34
CA VAL A 151 9.70 2.73 -3.23
C VAL A 151 10.51 3.64 -4.15
N ILE A 152 11.53 4.34 -3.64
CA ILE A 152 12.43 5.17 -4.46
C ILE A 152 13.08 4.34 -5.57
N ASP A 153 13.63 3.18 -5.23
CA ASP A 153 14.26 2.26 -6.20
C ASP A 153 13.25 1.72 -7.20
N THR A 154 12.03 1.44 -6.76
CA THR A 154 10.92 1.03 -7.64
C THR A 154 10.60 2.12 -8.66
N CYS A 155 10.46 3.38 -8.22
CA CYS A 155 10.18 4.51 -9.11
C CYS A 155 11.33 4.73 -10.12
N LYS A 156 12.59 4.66 -9.66
CA LYS A 156 13.78 4.76 -10.53
C LYS A 156 13.81 3.67 -11.60
N ARG A 157 13.52 2.42 -11.24
CA ARG A 157 13.44 1.30 -12.20
C ARG A 157 12.29 1.45 -13.19
N LEU A 158 11.24 2.17 -12.80
CA LEU A 158 10.14 2.59 -13.67
C LEU A 158 10.45 3.90 -14.41
N GLY A 159 11.69 4.40 -14.42
CA GLY A 159 12.05 5.59 -15.18
C GLY A 159 11.50 6.91 -14.63
N VAL A 160 11.18 6.96 -13.33
CA VAL A 160 10.82 8.18 -12.60
C VAL A 160 11.92 8.46 -11.55
N PRO A 161 13.02 9.15 -11.93
CA PRO A 161 14.20 9.25 -11.08
C PRO A 161 14.12 10.35 -10.01
N ASN A 162 13.26 11.38 -10.20
CA ASN A 162 13.19 12.58 -9.34
C ASN A 162 12.34 12.34 -8.07
N VAL A 163 12.59 11.21 -7.39
CA VAL A 163 11.89 10.81 -6.16
C VAL A 163 12.83 10.83 -4.95
N GLY A 164 12.31 11.20 -3.79
CA GLY A 164 13.04 11.26 -2.53
C GLY A 164 12.15 11.18 -1.30
N VAL A 165 12.74 11.39 -0.13
CA VAL A 165 12.05 11.46 1.16
C VAL A 165 11.90 12.91 1.60
N SER A 166 10.82 13.20 2.34
CA SER A 166 10.68 14.47 3.05
C SER A 166 11.26 14.35 4.46
N CYS A 167 11.95 15.40 4.92
CA CYS A 167 12.55 15.43 6.26
C CYS A 167 11.52 15.41 7.40
N THR A 168 10.29 15.89 7.16
CA THR A 168 9.25 16.05 8.19
C THR A 168 8.16 14.97 8.11
N ASP A 169 7.95 14.37 6.93
CA ASP A 169 6.76 13.58 6.68
C ASP A 169 7.01 12.24 6.00
N PRO A 170 6.60 11.12 6.63
CA PRO A 170 6.74 9.79 6.06
C PRO A 170 6.06 9.68 4.70
N GLY A 171 6.73 9.00 3.78
CA GLY A 171 6.29 8.92 2.39
C GLY A 171 7.43 9.07 1.41
N VAL A 172 7.12 8.82 0.15
CA VAL A 172 8.00 9.15 -0.97
C VAL A 172 7.37 10.26 -1.80
N TRP A 173 8.22 11.18 -2.23
CA TRP A 173 7.84 12.48 -2.79
C TRP A 173 8.62 12.75 -4.07
N MET A 174 7.97 13.38 -5.04
CA MET A 174 8.66 14.06 -6.13
C MET A 174 9.35 15.30 -5.60
N VAL A 175 10.60 15.49 -6.04
CA VAL A 175 11.41 16.65 -5.68
C VAL A 175 11.75 17.37 -6.98
N ASP A 176 11.06 18.47 -7.24
CA ASP A 176 11.37 19.34 -8.38
C ASP A 176 12.02 20.64 -7.88
N PRO A 177 12.98 21.20 -8.64
CA PRO A 177 13.41 22.58 -8.44
C PRO A 177 12.20 23.50 -8.67
N GLY A 178 11.89 24.34 -7.68
CA GLY A 178 10.84 25.34 -7.81
C GLY A 178 11.18 26.43 -8.84
N PRO A 179 10.19 27.18 -9.35
CA PRO A 179 10.42 28.30 -10.28
C PRO A 179 11.28 29.43 -9.68
N GLU A 180 11.44 29.46 -8.35
CA GLU A 180 12.28 30.39 -7.60
C GLU A 180 13.27 29.63 -6.70
N ALA A 181 13.90 28.57 -7.22
CA ALA A 181 14.93 27.79 -6.51
C ALA A 181 16.26 28.56 -6.39
N GLU A 182 16.22 29.76 -5.79
CA GLU A 182 17.42 30.43 -5.28
C GLU A 182 17.80 29.92 -3.87
N ASP A 183 16.88 29.20 -3.21
CA ASP A 183 17.08 28.64 -1.87
C ASP A 183 16.49 27.21 -1.75
N GLU A 184 17.21 26.29 -1.09
CA GLU A 184 16.82 24.87 -0.93
C GLU A 184 15.49 24.69 -0.15
N THR A 185 14.98 25.76 0.42
CA THR A 185 13.77 25.81 1.25
C THR A 185 12.46 25.81 0.44
N ASN A 186 12.50 26.04 -0.88
CA ASN A 186 11.30 26.25 -1.71
C ASN A 186 11.10 25.16 -2.80
N LEU A 187 11.33 23.89 -2.44
CA LEU A 187 11.10 22.74 -3.33
C LEU A 187 9.61 22.38 -3.40
N ARG A 188 9.08 22.24 -4.61
CA ARG A 188 7.69 21.78 -4.80
C ARG A 188 7.61 20.27 -4.58
N THR A 189 7.28 19.85 -3.36
CA THR A 189 7.15 18.42 -3.06
C THR A 189 5.74 17.88 -3.36
N ARG A 190 5.63 16.81 -4.15
CA ARG A 190 4.37 16.08 -4.38
C ARG A 190 4.49 14.64 -3.93
N LYS A 191 3.63 14.18 -3.03
CA LYS A 191 3.66 12.81 -2.52
C LYS A 191 3.21 11.81 -3.60
N VAL A 192 4.07 10.85 -3.90
CA VAL A 192 3.75 9.74 -4.83
C VAL A 192 3.42 8.45 -4.09
N CYS A 193 3.89 8.31 -2.84
CA CYS A 193 3.60 7.13 -2.03
C CYS A 193 3.36 7.48 -0.56
N ALA A 194 2.24 7.01 -0.02
CA ALA A 194 1.95 7.08 1.41
C ALA A 194 2.52 5.86 2.14
N LEU A 195 3.05 6.08 3.34
CA LEU A 195 3.53 5.03 4.23
C LEU A 195 2.76 5.05 5.56
N GLY A 196 2.23 3.90 5.95
CA GLY A 196 1.49 3.71 7.19
C GLY A 196 1.58 2.26 7.66
N VAL A 197 2.50 2.00 8.59
CA VAL A 197 2.75 0.66 9.13
C VAL A 197 2.29 0.54 10.58
N GLN A 198 2.07 -0.69 11.02
CA GLN A 198 1.99 -1.06 12.43
C GLN A 198 2.99 -2.20 12.68
N VAL A 199 3.55 -2.24 13.89
CA VAL A 199 4.39 -3.37 14.32
C VAL A 199 3.79 -3.93 15.59
N THR A 200 3.30 -5.17 15.53
CA THR A 200 2.70 -5.87 16.67
C THR A 200 3.50 -7.11 16.96
N ARG A 201 3.97 -7.24 18.21
CA ARG A 201 4.86 -8.33 18.65
C ARG A 201 6.09 -8.48 17.74
N GLY A 202 6.57 -7.41 17.08
CA GLY A 202 7.74 -7.46 16.21
C GLY A 202 7.48 -7.91 14.77
N VAL A 203 6.22 -8.13 14.37
CA VAL A 203 5.82 -8.43 12.99
C VAL A 203 5.14 -7.19 12.41
N SER A 204 5.49 -6.81 11.18
CA SER A 204 4.90 -5.66 10.48
C SER A 204 3.52 -6.00 9.90
N SER A 205 2.66 -4.99 9.86
CA SER A 205 1.38 -5.01 9.20
C SER A 205 1.07 -3.64 8.57
N HIS A 206 0.12 -3.62 7.65
CA HIS A 206 -0.12 -2.53 6.70
C HIS A 206 1.14 -2.30 5.85
N GLY A 207 1.36 -1.09 5.33
CA GLY A 207 2.48 -0.86 4.44
C GLY A 207 2.38 0.45 3.71
N ILE A 208 2.32 0.36 2.38
CA ILE A 208 2.43 1.51 1.48
C ILE A 208 1.23 1.58 0.54
N GLY A 209 0.94 2.80 0.06
CA GLY A 209 0.04 3.05 -1.06
C GLY A 209 0.77 3.86 -2.12
N LEU A 210 1.19 3.22 -3.20
CA LEU A 210 1.93 3.82 -4.31
C LEU A 210 0.96 4.25 -5.43
N ASN A 211 0.94 5.52 -5.76
CA ASN A 211 0.07 6.08 -6.79
C ASN A 211 0.66 5.77 -8.18
N VAL A 212 0.14 4.76 -8.88
CA VAL A 212 0.72 4.30 -10.15
C VAL A 212 0.14 5.07 -11.34
N PHE A 213 -1.17 5.00 -11.54
CA PHE A 213 -1.88 5.75 -12.58
C PHE A 213 -3.22 6.23 -12.05
N ASP A 214 -3.69 7.37 -12.53
CA ASP A 214 -4.99 7.88 -12.15
C ASP A 214 -6.08 7.30 -13.06
N GLU A 215 -7.06 6.61 -12.49
CA GLU A 215 -8.09 5.92 -13.26
C GLU A 215 -9.32 6.82 -13.47
N ASP A 216 -9.87 6.77 -14.68
CA ASP A 216 -11.04 7.54 -15.12
C ASP A 216 -12.33 7.00 -14.50
N ILE A 217 -13.29 7.89 -14.22
CA ILE A 217 -14.65 7.53 -13.85
C ILE A 217 -15.41 7.14 -15.13
N ALA A 218 -15.19 5.89 -15.56
CA ALA A 218 -15.51 5.42 -16.90
C ALA A 218 -17.01 5.52 -17.26
N THR A 219 -17.90 5.12 -16.35
CA THR A 219 -19.34 5.00 -16.67
C THR A 219 -20.19 6.16 -16.16
N SER A 220 -21.35 6.42 -16.79
CA SER A 220 -22.34 7.39 -16.31
C SER A 220 -22.84 7.06 -14.90
N ARG A 221 -23.04 5.77 -14.60
CA ARG A 221 -23.45 5.29 -13.27
C ARG A 221 -22.36 5.47 -12.21
N GLU A 222 -21.09 5.33 -12.57
CA GLU A 222 -19.99 5.69 -11.66
C GLU A 222 -19.92 7.20 -11.50
N ARG A 223 -20.09 7.99 -12.57
CA ARG A 223 -20.15 9.46 -12.46
C ARG A 223 -21.21 9.89 -11.46
N GLU A 224 -22.42 9.36 -11.47
CA GLU A 224 -23.44 9.70 -10.47
C GLU A 224 -23.02 9.41 -9.02
N ARG A 225 -22.24 8.33 -8.78
CA ARG A 225 -21.70 8.02 -7.44
C ARG A 225 -20.58 8.96 -7.02
N TYR A 226 -19.79 9.42 -7.98
CA TYR A 226 -18.56 10.18 -7.75
C TYR A 226 -18.68 11.66 -8.12
N VAL A 227 -19.84 12.13 -8.58
CA VAL A 227 -20.18 13.54 -8.75
C VAL A 227 -20.56 14.07 -7.37
N PHE A 228 -19.87 15.11 -6.91
CA PHE A 228 -20.20 15.82 -5.68
C PHE A 228 -20.67 17.21 -6.10
N ASP A 229 -21.96 17.47 -5.96
CA ASP A 229 -22.58 18.74 -6.34
C ASP A 229 -22.23 19.82 -5.31
N GLY A 230 -22.31 21.09 -5.71
CA GLY A 230 -22.08 22.23 -4.81
C GLY A 230 -23.04 22.27 -3.61
N ASP A 231 -24.16 21.56 -3.67
CA ASP A 231 -25.14 21.46 -2.59
C ASP A 231 -24.74 20.50 -1.45
N ASP A 232 -23.57 19.84 -1.53
CA ASP A 232 -22.91 19.17 -0.38
C ASP A 232 -22.29 20.21 0.61
N ASP A 233 -22.72 21.47 0.51
CA ASP A 233 -22.56 22.55 1.48
C ASP A 233 -23.32 22.22 2.79
N ASP A 234 -22.87 21.20 3.53
CA ASP A 234 -23.20 21.07 4.96
C ASP A 234 -22.60 22.34 5.60
N GLU A 235 -23.45 23.28 6.05
CA GLU A 235 -23.17 24.67 6.50
C GLU A 235 -22.06 24.82 7.58
N GLY A 236 -21.38 23.74 7.96
CA GLY A 236 -20.24 23.69 8.89
C GLY A 236 -18.87 23.37 8.31
N LEU A 237 -18.70 23.15 6.98
CA LEU A 237 -17.36 22.95 6.38
C LEU A 237 -16.73 24.20 5.75
N GLN A 238 -17.41 25.35 5.80
CA GLN A 238 -16.77 26.65 5.52
C GLN A 238 -15.95 27.13 6.73
N ALA A 239 -14.92 26.39 7.14
CA ALA A 239 -14.01 26.85 8.20
C ALA A 239 -12.64 26.15 8.16
N SER A 240 -11.79 26.56 7.23
CA SER A 240 -10.40 26.95 7.54
C SER A 240 -9.75 27.42 6.24
N GLY A 241 -9.42 28.71 6.19
CA GLY A 241 -8.94 29.36 4.99
C GLY A 241 -7.66 28.74 4.41
N GLY A 242 -7.55 28.82 3.09
CA GLY A 242 -6.26 28.97 2.40
C GLY A 242 -5.45 27.69 2.18
N LEU A 243 -5.08 27.48 0.92
CA LEU A 243 -4.10 26.52 0.41
C LEU A 243 -4.52 25.04 0.36
N GLY A 244 -5.26 24.74 -0.70
CA GLY A 244 -5.38 23.38 -1.22
C GLY A 244 -6.16 23.41 -2.51
N THR A 245 -5.54 23.88 -3.60
CA THR A 245 -6.15 23.86 -4.93
C THR A 245 -6.70 22.46 -5.19
N VAL A 246 -8.04 22.33 -5.24
CA VAL A 246 -8.67 21.23 -5.97
C VAL A 246 -8.02 21.27 -7.35
N ASP A 247 -7.26 20.24 -7.68
CA ASP A 247 -6.59 20.19 -8.97
C ASP A 247 -7.67 19.97 -10.04
N GLU A 248 -8.11 21.04 -10.70
CA GLU A 248 -9.08 20.98 -11.82
C GLU A 248 -8.63 19.99 -12.90
N MET A 249 -7.32 19.71 -13.01
CA MET A 249 -6.78 18.71 -13.93
C MET A 249 -7.21 17.27 -13.57
N THR A 250 -7.57 17.02 -12.31
CA THR A 250 -8.03 15.72 -11.79
C THR A 250 -9.54 15.56 -11.74
N LYS A 251 -10.30 16.60 -12.12
CA LYS A 251 -11.76 16.53 -12.17
C LYS A 251 -12.20 15.44 -13.14
N GLY A 252 -13.01 14.50 -12.66
CA GLY A 252 -13.43 13.32 -13.43
C GLY A 252 -12.55 12.08 -13.24
N TYR A 253 -11.48 12.17 -12.45
CA TYR A 253 -10.63 11.03 -12.09
C TYR A 253 -10.74 10.68 -10.61
N LEU A 254 -10.34 9.45 -10.26
CA LEU A 254 -10.44 8.94 -8.89
C LEU A 254 -9.43 9.58 -7.93
N SER A 255 -8.34 10.17 -8.42
CA SER A 255 -7.43 10.96 -7.59
C SER A 255 -8.09 12.16 -6.89
N TRP A 256 -9.27 12.57 -7.35
CA TRP A 256 -10.06 13.61 -6.68
C TRP A 256 -10.34 13.27 -5.20
N GLY A 257 -10.35 11.99 -4.82
CA GLY A 257 -10.46 11.57 -3.42
C GLY A 257 -9.36 12.13 -2.49
N PHE A 258 -8.13 12.33 -3.00
CA PHE A 258 -7.08 12.98 -2.21
C PHE A 258 -7.36 14.47 -1.95
N GLY A 259 -7.95 15.18 -2.93
CA GLY A 259 -8.34 16.58 -2.79
C GLY A 259 -9.38 16.80 -1.69
N ARG A 260 -10.28 15.83 -1.47
CA ARG A 260 -11.32 15.91 -0.42
C ARG A 260 -10.75 15.88 1.00
N ILE A 261 -9.62 15.22 1.22
CA ILE A 261 -8.91 15.27 2.51
C ILE A 261 -8.55 16.71 2.84
N VAL A 262 -8.03 17.43 1.85
CA VAL A 262 -7.64 18.84 1.97
C VAL A 262 -8.86 19.73 2.18
N ALA A 263 -9.94 19.48 1.43
CA ALA A 263 -11.20 20.20 1.56
C ALA A 263 -11.86 20.06 2.96
N CYS A 264 -11.54 19.00 3.71
CA CYS A 264 -11.97 18.85 5.10
C CYS A 264 -11.13 19.67 6.11
N GLY A 265 -10.26 20.58 5.67
CA GLY A 265 -9.39 21.38 6.53
C GLY A 265 -8.25 20.57 7.16
N LEU A 266 -7.92 19.40 6.59
CA LEU A 266 -6.82 18.57 7.05
C LEU A 266 -5.59 18.91 6.21
N GLU A 267 -4.42 19.07 6.84
CA GLU A 267 -3.16 19.40 6.13
C GLU A 267 -2.98 18.54 4.87
N GLY A 268 -3.19 19.19 3.73
CA GLY A 268 -3.14 18.57 2.43
C GLY A 268 -1.71 18.49 1.95
N LYS A 269 -1.26 17.29 1.60
CA LYS A 269 -0.01 17.10 0.88
C LYS A 269 -0.36 16.92 -0.58
N ALA A 270 0.12 17.81 -1.44
CA ALA A 270 -0.06 17.66 -2.88
C ALA A 270 0.36 16.23 -3.27
N THR A 271 -0.52 15.49 -3.93
CA THR A 271 -0.25 14.12 -4.37
C THR A 271 0.00 14.08 -5.87
N THR A 272 0.69 13.05 -6.34
CA THR A 272 0.91 12.80 -7.76
C THR A 272 0.93 11.30 -8.06
N TRP A 273 1.08 10.96 -9.34
CA TRP A 273 1.00 9.60 -9.88
C TRP A 273 2.21 9.31 -10.77
N LEU A 274 2.74 8.09 -10.72
CA LEU A 274 3.92 7.71 -11.52
C LEU A 274 3.71 7.91 -13.01
N SER A 275 2.53 7.62 -13.55
CA SER A 275 2.23 7.85 -14.97
C SER A 275 2.38 9.31 -15.39
N ARG A 276 1.95 10.24 -14.53
CA ARG A 276 2.08 11.70 -14.77
C ARG A 276 3.52 12.14 -14.70
N GLU A 277 4.24 11.70 -13.68
CA GLU A 277 5.64 12.12 -13.46
C GLU A 277 6.58 11.54 -14.52
N ARG A 278 6.30 10.34 -15.02
CA ARG A 278 7.02 9.78 -16.16
C ARG A 278 6.86 10.64 -17.41
N GLU A 279 5.64 11.07 -17.71
CA GLU A 279 5.38 11.91 -18.88
C GLU A 279 6.03 13.28 -18.73
N ARG A 280 5.97 13.89 -17.54
CA ARG A 280 6.71 15.13 -17.24
C ARG A 280 8.23 14.96 -17.46
N ALA A 281 8.81 13.86 -16.97
CA ALA A 281 10.23 13.57 -17.17
C ALA A 281 10.59 13.39 -18.66
N ARG A 282 9.71 12.77 -19.45
CA ARG A 282 9.89 12.61 -20.91
C ARG A 282 9.86 13.95 -21.64
N GLN A 283 8.90 14.82 -21.31
CA GLN A 283 8.77 16.16 -21.91
C GLN A 283 9.96 17.07 -21.59
N GLN A 284 10.53 16.95 -20.38
CA GLN A 284 11.75 17.67 -20.00
C GLN A 284 12.98 17.19 -20.79
N GLN A 285 13.02 15.92 -21.21
CA GLN A 285 14.10 15.38 -22.03
C GLN A 285 13.94 15.70 -23.53
N GLU A 286 12.71 15.77 -24.03
CA GLU A 286 12.41 15.95 -25.47
C GLU A 286 12.24 17.41 -25.92
N GLY A 287 12.23 18.39 -25.00
CA GLY A 287 12.17 19.81 -25.34
C GLY A 287 10.76 20.28 -25.73
N GLY A 288 9.88 20.47 -24.74
CA GLY A 288 8.78 21.44 -24.74
C GLY A 288 7.85 21.50 -25.97
N GLY A 289 7.12 20.43 -26.27
CA GLY A 289 5.95 20.43 -27.16
C GLY A 289 4.62 20.50 -26.39
N GLU A 290 3.60 21.11 -26.99
CA GLU A 290 2.35 21.61 -26.37
C GLU A 290 1.54 20.67 -25.44
N THR A 291 0.90 21.30 -24.47
CA THR A 291 0.12 20.79 -23.32
C THR A 291 -1.12 19.94 -23.59
N GLU A 292 -1.52 19.70 -24.85
CA GLU A 292 -2.78 18.99 -25.16
C GLU A 292 -2.74 17.48 -24.92
N ASP A 293 -1.56 16.85 -24.92
CA ASP A 293 -1.43 15.38 -24.91
C ASP A 293 -1.43 14.75 -23.50
N VAL A 294 -1.55 15.54 -22.43
CA VAL A 294 -1.55 15.01 -21.04
C VAL A 294 -2.85 14.27 -20.71
N ARG A 295 -4.00 14.67 -21.29
CA ARG A 295 -5.29 14.02 -21.04
C ARG A 295 -5.43 12.67 -21.75
N SER A 296 -4.87 12.54 -22.95
CA SER A 296 -4.83 11.31 -23.76
C SER A 296 -3.83 10.28 -23.20
N ASN A 297 -2.68 10.73 -22.68
CA ASN A 297 -1.60 9.86 -22.20
C ASN A 297 -1.77 9.31 -20.77
N LEU A 298 -2.79 9.74 -20.01
CA LEU A 298 -3.19 9.05 -18.77
C LEU A 298 -3.70 7.63 -19.03
N ARG A 299 -4.05 7.30 -20.29
CA ARG A 299 -4.42 5.95 -20.72
C ARG A 299 -3.20 5.06 -20.90
N GLY A 300 -2.66 4.54 -19.78
CA GLY A 300 -2.14 3.18 -19.65
C GLY A 300 -1.35 2.54 -20.81
N LYS A 301 -0.51 3.25 -21.55
CA LYS A 301 0.37 2.63 -22.56
C LYS A 301 1.78 2.45 -22.00
N GLY A 302 1.94 1.45 -21.15
CA GLY A 302 3.28 0.91 -20.82
C GLY A 302 3.39 0.08 -19.56
N TRP A 303 2.55 0.29 -18.54
CA TRP A 303 2.59 -0.42 -17.27
C TRP A 303 1.22 -0.94 -16.87
N ASP A 304 1.15 -2.21 -16.50
CA ASP A 304 0.05 -2.76 -15.73
C ASP A 304 0.43 -2.83 -14.24
N MET A 305 -0.58 -2.99 -13.38
CA MET A 305 -0.38 -3.08 -11.93
C MET A 305 0.49 -4.26 -11.51
N ALA A 306 0.40 -5.38 -12.25
CA ALA A 306 1.16 -6.59 -11.93
C ALA A 306 2.67 -6.35 -12.12
N ARG A 307 3.07 -5.69 -13.19
CA ARG A 307 4.46 -5.31 -13.46
C ARG A 307 5.01 -4.39 -12.38
N VAL A 308 4.24 -3.39 -11.95
CA VAL A 308 4.65 -2.49 -10.86
C VAL A 308 4.81 -3.26 -9.55
N ALA A 309 3.88 -4.17 -9.24
CA ALA A 309 3.95 -5.03 -8.07
C ALA A 309 5.19 -5.95 -8.10
N SER A 310 5.53 -6.53 -9.24
CA SER A 310 6.73 -7.37 -9.39
C SER A 310 8.03 -6.59 -9.22
N VAL A 311 8.12 -5.38 -9.78
CA VAL A 311 9.31 -4.51 -9.57
C VAL A 311 9.44 -4.13 -8.09
N LEU A 312 8.33 -3.78 -7.43
CA LEU A 312 8.30 -3.49 -6.00
C LEU A 312 8.77 -4.69 -5.16
N ALA A 313 8.33 -5.91 -5.50
CA ALA A 313 8.73 -7.13 -4.81
C ALA A 313 10.24 -7.38 -4.91
N GLU A 314 10.83 -7.19 -6.10
CA GLU A 314 12.27 -7.32 -6.29
C GLU A 314 13.07 -6.25 -5.54
N CYS A 315 12.58 -5.00 -5.53
CA CYS A 315 13.19 -3.94 -4.72
C CYS A 315 13.11 -4.26 -3.22
N LEU A 316 11.97 -4.76 -2.72
CA LEU A 316 11.81 -5.17 -1.33
C LEU A 316 12.76 -6.30 -0.95
N ARG A 317 12.87 -7.33 -1.79
CA ARG A 317 13.84 -8.42 -1.60
C ARG A 317 15.27 -7.89 -1.48
N ALA A 318 15.69 -7.04 -2.42
CA ALA A 318 17.02 -6.43 -2.39
C ALA A 318 17.26 -5.55 -1.15
N GLY A 319 16.24 -4.80 -0.72
CA GLY A 319 16.27 -4.01 0.51
C GLY A 319 16.42 -4.87 1.76
N LEU A 320 15.69 -6.00 1.83
CA LEU A 320 15.78 -6.95 2.95
C LEU A 320 17.13 -7.67 2.97
N ARG A 321 17.66 -8.06 1.81
CA ARG A 321 18.99 -8.68 1.69
C ARG A 321 20.12 -7.74 2.13
N SER A 322 20.04 -6.46 1.79
CA SER A 322 21.11 -5.49 2.11
C SER A 322 21.10 -5.00 3.56
N ARG A 323 19.95 -5.02 4.24
CA ARG A 323 19.77 -4.44 5.59
C ARG A 323 19.42 -5.46 6.66
N GLY A 324 19.01 -6.66 6.26
CA GLY A 324 18.56 -7.71 7.16
C GLY A 324 19.70 -8.61 7.64
N LYS A 325 19.49 -9.23 8.81
CA LYS A 325 20.37 -10.30 9.33
C LYS A 325 20.16 -11.65 8.62
N VAL A 326 19.10 -11.77 7.82
CA VAL A 326 18.75 -12.99 7.11
C VAL A 326 18.74 -12.70 5.63
N ASP A 327 19.42 -13.55 4.86
CA ASP A 327 19.49 -13.43 3.42
C ASP A 327 18.15 -13.82 2.78
N VAL A 328 17.63 -12.93 1.93
CA VAL A 328 16.44 -13.15 1.11
C VAL A 328 16.89 -13.22 -0.34
N GLU A 329 16.99 -14.43 -0.87
CA GLU A 329 17.65 -14.67 -2.17
C GLU A 329 16.73 -14.45 -3.36
N ALA A 330 15.47 -14.86 -3.26
CA ALA A 330 14.51 -14.84 -4.36
C ALA A 330 13.13 -14.30 -3.95
N VAL A 331 12.33 -13.95 -4.97
CA VAL A 331 10.89 -13.71 -4.84
C VAL A 331 10.16 -14.93 -5.39
N ASP A 332 9.36 -15.58 -4.56
CA ASP A 332 8.45 -16.64 -4.98
C ASP A 332 7.09 -16.02 -5.28
N VAL A 333 6.71 -15.97 -6.56
CA VAL A 333 5.41 -15.45 -6.97
C VAL A 333 4.33 -16.50 -6.73
N VAL A 334 3.36 -16.17 -5.88
CA VAL A 334 2.19 -17.02 -5.64
C VAL A 334 1.15 -16.74 -6.72
N SER A 335 1.03 -17.66 -7.68
CA SER A 335 -0.03 -17.60 -8.69
C SER A 335 -1.39 -17.92 -8.08
N LEU A 336 -2.24 -16.91 -8.01
CA LEU A 336 -3.65 -17.10 -7.67
C LEU A 336 -4.37 -17.70 -8.87
N ARG A 337 -5.19 -18.73 -8.64
CA ARG A 337 -6.08 -19.23 -9.69
C ARG A 337 -7.03 -18.10 -10.09
N PRO A 338 -7.41 -17.97 -11.37
CA PRO A 338 -8.42 -17.02 -11.80
C PRO A 338 -9.69 -17.20 -10.95
N THR A 339 -9.87 -16.35 -9.96
CA THR A 339 -11.07 -16.30 -9.13
C THR A 339 -12.18 -15.76 -10.04
N MET A 340 -13.19 -16.59 -10.34
CA MET A 340 -14.34 -16.32 -11.22
C MET A 340 -14.25 -14.97 -11.95
N HIS A 341 -13.42 -14.93 -13.00
CA HIS A 341 -13.14 -13.70 -13.72
C HIS A 341 -14.35 -13.32 -14.58
N SER A 342 -15.12 -12.32 -14.13
CA SER A 342 -15.74 -11.33 -15.03
C SER A 342 -16.43 -10.16 -14.33
N HIS A 343 -16.79 -10.23 -13.05
CA HIS A 343 -17.53 -9.14 -12.38
C HIS A 343 -17.04 -8.82 -10.96
N LEU A 344 -15.80 -8.34 -10.84
CA LEU A 344 -15.47 -7.38 -9.75
C LEU A 344 -16.15 -6.04 -10.07
N LYS A 345 -17.47 -6.04 -10.23
CA LYS A 345 -18.25 -4.81 -10.12
C LYS A 345 -18.10 -4.39 -8.67
N SER A 346 -17.95 -3.10 -8.43
CA SER A 346 -18.05 -2.49 -7.09
C SER A 346 -19.36 -2.80 -6.34
N ASP A 347 -20.26 -3.57 -6.97
CA ASP A 347 -21.62 -3.92 -6.54
C ASP A 347 -21.78 -5.42 -6.23
N ALA A 348 -20.69 -6.21 -6.20
CA ALA A 348 -20.76 -7.61 -5.76
C ALA A 348 -21.36 -7.68 -4.34
N GLY A 349 -22.41 -8.48 -4.17
CA GLY A 349 -23.13 -8.60 -2.89
C GLY A 349 -22.24 -9.17 -1.78
N GLU A 350 -22.61 -8.93 -0.52
CA GLU A 350 -21.81 -9.33 0.66
C GLU A 350 -21.41 -10.82 0.65
N GLN A 351 -22.32 -11.71 0.21
CA GLN A 351 -22.06 -13.15 0.13
C GLN A 351 -20.97 -13.50 -0.90
N GLU A 352 -20.95 -12.81 -2.05
CA GLU A 352 -19.95 -13.03 -3.09
C GLU A 352 -18.57 -12.53 -2.63
N GLN A 353 -18.52 -11.39 -1.93
CA GLN A 353 -17.30 -10.87 -1.32
C GLN A 353 -16.76 -11.82 -0.24
N GLU A 354 -17.63 -12.39 0.59
CA GLU A 354 -17.25 -13.37 1.61
C GLU A 354 -16.69 -14.65 0.99
N GLN A 355 -17.31 -15.16 -0.08
CA GLN A 355 -16.84 -16.34 -0.79
C GLN A 355 -15.48 -16.10 -1.45
N LEU A 356 -15.30 -14.95 -2.09
CA LEU A 356 -14.02 -14.53 -2.67
C LEU A 356 -12.93 -14.44 -1.59
N GLN A 357 -13.24 -13.83 -0.44
CA GLN A 357 -12.32 -13.74 0.69
C GLN A 357 -11.90 -15.13 1.18
N LYS A 358 -12.85 -16.06 1.35
CA LYS A 358 -12.56 -17.44 1.78
C LYS A 358 -11.65 -18.16 0.79
N GLU A 359 -11.89 -18.03 -0.51
CA GLU A 359 -11.05 -18.68 -1.53
C GLU A 359 -9.65 -18.06 -1.60
N LEU A 360 -9.53 -16.73 -1.54
CA LEU A 360 -8.24 -16.04 -1.47
C LEU A 360 -7.44 -16.48 -0.23
N LEU A 361 -8.08 -16.54 0.94
CA LEU A 361 -7.46 -17.06 2.16
C LEU A 361 -6.95 -18.48 1.97
N ARG A 362 -7.75 -19.36 1.37
CA ARG A 362 -7.36 -20.76 1.13
C ARG A 362 -6.13 -20.87 0.24
N GLN A 363 -6.07 -20.09 -0.84
CA GLN A 363 -4.93 -20.10 -1.76
C GLN A 363 -3.68 -19.48 -1.15
N ILE A 364 -3.82 -18.35 -0.45
CA ILE A 364 -2.70 -17.67 0.18
C ILE A 364 -2.14 -18.54 1.30
N LEU A 365 -2.94 -18.96 2.28
CA LEU A 365 -2.42 -19.70 3.43
C LEU A 365 -1.80 -21.04 3.05
N GLY A 366 -2.23 -21.67 1.95
CA GLY A 366 -1.62 -22.90 1.44
C GLY A 366 -0.20 -22.74 0.88
N SER A 367 0.23 -21.51 0.57
CA SER A 367 1.51 -21.20 -0.07
C SER A 367 2.54 -20.50 0.84
N GLN A 368 2.20 -20.21 2.11
CA GLN A 368 3.02 -19.36 3.00
C GLN A 368 3.94 -20.10 3.98
N PHE A 369 4.32 -21.34 3.67
CA PHE A 369 5.11 -22.14 4.60
C PHE A 369 6.36 -22.73 3.99
N ARG A 370 7.38 -22.87 4.84
CA ARG A 370 8.52 -23.75 4.62
C ARG A 370 8.45 -24.93 5.59
N ASP A 371 8.82 -26.12 5.12
CA ASP A 371 9.15 -27.23 6.01
C ASP A 371 10.44 -26.91 6.80
N PRO A 372 10.55 -27.29 8.08
CA PRO A 372 11.75 -27.04 8.87
C PRO A 372 12.98 -27.76 8.28
N PRO A 373 14.20 -27.25 8.52
CA PRO A 373 15.44 -27.88 8.04
C PRO A 373 15.66 -29.27 8.63
#